data_AF-A0A3B8U961-F1
#
_entry.id   AF-A0A3B8U961-F1
#
_cell.length_a   1.000
_cell.length_b   1.000
_cell.length_c   1.000
_cell.angle_alpha   90.00
_cell.angle_beta   90.00
_cell.angle_gamma   90.00
#
_symmetry.space_group_name_H-M   'P 1'
#
loop_
_entity.id
_entity.type
_entity.pdbx_description
1 polymer ?
#
loop_
_entity_poly.entity_id
_entity_poly.type
_entity_poly.pdbx_seq_one_letter_code
_entity_poly.pdbx_strand_id
1 'polypeptide(L)' 'MKFSKNIGTADRIFRLLIAVLLLALAYWKSSWILLGASLFVFFESFVGWCILYQILGKSSCPVKKK' A
#
# COMPACT_ATOMS: atom_id res chain seq x y z
N MET A 1 -14.78 -0.29 14.17
CA MET A 1 -14.63 0.52 12.95
C MET A 1 -14.66 -0.44 11.75
N LYS A 2 -15.67 -0.39 10.87
CA LYS A 2 -15.69 -1.23 9.66
C LYS A 2 -14.60 -0.73 8.71
N PHE A 3 -13.43 -1.34 8.74
CA PHE A 3 -12.41 -1.12 7.71
C PHE A 3 -12.93 -1.72 6.40
N SER A 4 -13.72 -0.92 5.67
CA SER A 4 -14.18 -1.29 4.34
C SER A 4 -12.95 -1.45 3.46
N LYS A 5 -12.73 -2.67 2.97
CA LYS A 5 -11.57 -3.00 2.15
C LYS A 5 -11.66 -2.20 0.84
N ASN A 6 -10.85 -1.16 0.73
CA ASN A 6 -10.92 -0.20 -0.38
C ASN A 6 -9.99 -0.58 -1.55
N ILE A 7 -9.07 -1.50 -1.30
CA ILE A 7 -8.09 -2.02 -2.25
C ILE A 7 -8.42 -3.48 -2.61
N GLY A 8 -8.50 -3.76 -3.91
CA GLY A 8 -8.56 -5.11 -4.44
C GLY A 8 -7.27 -5.89 -4.21
N THR A 9 -7.35 -7.22 -4.20
CA THR A 9 -6.19 -8.10 -3.93
C THR A 9 -5.02 -7.85 -4.89
N ALA A 10 -5.30 -7.49 -6.15
CA ALA A 10 -4.27 -7.18 -7.15
C ALA A 10 -3.45 -5.92 -6.80
N ASP A 11 -4.10 -4.82 -6.42
CA ASP A 11 -3.42 -3.57 -5.99
C ASP A 11 -2.56 -3.80 -4.73
N ARG A 12 -3.02 -4.69 -3.83
CA ARG A 12 -2.29 -5.07 -2.62
C ARG A 12 -1.00 -5.83 -2.96
N ILE A 13 -1.07 -6.79 -3.88
CA ILE A 13 0.11 -7.53 -4.35
C ILE A 13 1.10 -6.57 -5.02
N PHE A 14 0.60 -5.68 -5.89
CA PHE A 14 1.45 -4.69 -6.56
C PHE A 14 2.17 -3.75 -5.57
N ARG A 15 1.45 -3.21 -4.56
CA ARG A 15 2.08 -2.41 -3.49
C ARG A 15 3.11 -3.20 -2.69
N LEU A 16 2.85 -4.48 -2.42
CA LEU A 16 3.78 -5.31 -1.66
C LEU A 16 5.07 -5.56 -2.46
N LEU A 17 4.97 -5.76 -3.78
CA LEU A 17 6.14 -5.83 -4.68
C LEU A 17 6.93 -4.51 -4.67
N ILE A 18 6.25 -3.36 -4.75
CA ILE A 18 6.91 -2.05 -4.66
C ILE A 18 7.61 -1.86 -3.31
N ALA A 19 6.96 -2.25 -2.20
CA ALA A 19 7.55 -2.12 -0.87
C ALA A 19 8.86 -2.93 -0.74
N VAL A 20 8.88 -4.16 -1.28
CA VAL A 20 10.06 -5.02 -1.30
C VAL A 20 11.18 -4.41 -2.16
N LEU A 21 10.85 -3.88 -3.34
CA LEU A 21 11.83 -3.18 -4.19
C LEU A 21 12.42 -1.95 -3.51
N LEU A 22 11.58 -1.14 -2.85
CA LEU A 22 12.03 0.02 -2.08
C LEU A 22 12.90 -0.40 -0.90
N LEU A 23 12.60 -1.52 -0.24
CA LEU A 23 13.41 -2.03 0.87
C LEU A 23 14.81 -2.44 0.40
N ALA A 24 14.89 -3.16 -0.73
CA ALA A 24 16.17 -3.55 -1.33
C ALA A 24 17.00 -2.32 -1.73
N LEU A 25 16.36 -1.30 -2.31
CA LEU A 25 17.00 -0.03 -2.65
C LEU A 25 17.43 0.75 -1.40
N ALA A 26 16.62 0.76 -0.34
CA ALA A 26 16.94 1.39 0.93
C ALA A 26 18.19 0.77 1.54
N TYR A 27 18.29 -0.56 1.51
CA TYR A 27 19.46 -1.31 1.99
C TYR A 27 20.71 -0.98 1.17
N TRP A 28 20.61 -0.99 -0.17
CA TRP A 28 21.75 -0.67 -1.04
C TRP A 28 22.23 0.77 -0.84
N LYS A 29 21.32 1.75 -0.82
CA LYS A 29 21.66 3.17 -0.68
C LYS A 29 21.90 3.62 0.77
N SER A 30 21.69 2.72 1.75
CA SER A 30 21.70 3.02 3.19
C SER A 30 20.92 4.29 3.54
N SER A 31 19.75 4.46 2.90
CA SER A 31 18.93 5.67 3.02
C SER A 31 17.74 5.42 3.93
N TRP A 32 17.69 6.16 5.04
CA TRP A 32 16.60 6.12 6.00
C TRP A 32 15.26 6.58 5.41
N ILE A 33 15.31 7.48 4.41
CA ILE A 33 14.11 7.98 3.71
C ILE A 33 13.46 6.86 2.89
N LEU A 34 14.26 6.10 2.15
CA LEU A 34 13.77 4.95 1.38
C LEU A 34 13.25 3.84 2.29
N LEU A 35 13.88 3.63 3.45
CA LEU A 35 13.41 2.68 4.46
C LEU A 35 12.03 3.07 5.00
N GLY A 36 11.85 4.36 5.36
CA GLY A 36 10.57 4.89 5.82
C GLY A 36 9.47 4.77 4.76
N ALA A 37 9.79 5.09 3.50
CA ALA A 37 8.87 4.94 2.38
C ALA A 37 8.48 3.47 2.15
N SER A 38 9.43 2.54 2.22
CA SER A 38 9.16 1.11 2.11
C SER A 38 8.22 0.62 3.20
N LEU A 39 8.49 0.97 4.47
CA LEU A 39 7.63 0.58 5.60
C LEU A 39 6.21 1.14 5.45
N PHE A 40 6.08 2.40 5.01
CA PHE A 40 4.79 3.02 4.81
C PHE A 40 3.97 2.28 3.74
N VAL A 41 4.56 2.03 2.57
CA VAL A 41 3.89 1.30 1.47
C VAL A 41 3.57 -0.14 1.88
N PHE A 42 4.46 -0.78 2.63
CA PHE A 42 4.23 -2.12 3.17
C PHE A 42 3.02 -2.14 4.10
N PHE A 43 2.93 -1.17 5.02
CA PHE A 43 1.83 -1.06 5.96
C PHE A 43 0.49 -0.83 5.24
N GLU A 44 0.45 0.07 4.25
CA GLU A 44 -0.76 0.29 3.43
C GLU A 44 -1.19 -0.99 2.70
N SER A 45 -0.23 -1.76 2.19
CA SER A 45 -0.51 -3.06 1.56
C SER A 45 -1.08 -4.07 2.57
N PHE A 46 -0.54 -4.11 3.79
CA PHE A 46 -0.95 -5.08 4.81
C PHE A 46 -2.35 -4.81 5.38
N VAL A 47 -2.64 -3.54 5.68
CA VAL A 47 -3.97 -3.12 6.15
C VAL A 47 -5.02 -3.24 5.03
N GLY A 48 -4.60 -3.21 3.76
CA GLY A 48 -5.52 -3.23 2.62
C GLY A 48 -6.34 -1.94 2.50
N TRP A 49 -5.77 -0.87 3.03
CA TRP A 49 -6.35 0.45 3.12
C TRP A 49 -5.25 1.46 2.82
N CYS A 50 -5.42 2.24 1.76
CA CYS A 50 -4.50 3.30 1.39
C CYS A 50 -5.19 4.63 1.66
N ILE A 51 -4.49 5.50 2.39
CA ILE A 51 -5.04 6.78 2.85
C ILE A 51 -5.34 7.69 1.66
N LEU A 52 -4.53 7.58 0.60
CA LEU A 52 -4.66 8.31 -0.65
C LEU A 52 -5.97 7.97 -1.38
N TYR A 53 -6.34 6.69 -1.45
CA TYR A 53 -7.62 6.28 -2.04
C TYR A 53 -8.81 6.72 -1.19
N GLN A 54 -8.66 6.77 0.13
CA GLN A 54 -9.70 7.31 1.01
C GLN A 54 -9.90 8.81 0.79
N ILE A 55 -8.81 9.58 0.71
CA ILE A 55 -8.88 11.04 0.47
C ILE A 55 -9.46 11.33 -0.93
N LEU A 56 -9.07 10.54 -1.93
CA LEU A 56 -9.58 10.67 -3.30
C LEU A 56 -11.01 10.10 -3.48
N GLY A 57 -11.59 9.47 -2.46
CA GLY A 57 -12.90 8.82 -2.54
C GLY A 57 -12.98 7.69 -3.58
N LYS A 58 -11.84 7.12 -3.99
CA LYS A 58 -11.76 6.05 -5.00
C LYS A 58 -11.54 4.69 -4.35
N SER A 59 -12.16 3.67 -4.93
CA SER A 59 -12.04 2.28 -4.51
C SER A 59 -11.53 1.45 -5.68
N SER A 60 -10.34 0.87 -5.56
CA SER A 60 -9.83 -0.14 -6.52
C SER A 60 -10.39 -1.53 -6.21
N CYS A 61 -11.09 -1.68 -5.08
CA CYS A 61 -11.78 -2.90 -4.72
C CYS A 61 -13.09 -3.03 -5.52
N PRO A 62 -13.33 -4.17 -6.20
CA PRO A 62 -14.60 -4.50 -6.81
C PRO A 62 -15.58 -4.92 -5.71
N VAL A 63 -15.83 -4.06 -4.74
CA VAL A 63 -16.98 -4.24 -3.85
C VAL A 63 -18.17 -4.11 -4.78
N LYS A 64 -18.91 -5.20 -5.02
CA LYS A 64 -20.20 -5.15 -5.69
C LYS A 64 -20.97 -4.01 -5.04
N LYS A 65 -21.16 -2.90 -5.77
CA LYS A 65 -22.07 -1.85 -5.35
C LYS A 65 -23.42 -2.54 -5.22
N LYS A 66 -23.93 -2.62 -3.99
CA LYS A 66 -25.35 -2.86 -3.81
C LYS A 66 -26.09 -1.63 -4.29
#